data_AF-A0A4R0GLG4-F1
#
_entry.id   AF-A0A4R0GLG4-F1
#
_cell.length_a   1.000
_cell.length_b   1.000
_cell.length_c   1.000
_cell.angle_alpha   90.00
_cell.angle_beta   90.00
_cell.angle_gamma   90.00
#
_symmetry.space_group_name_H-M   'P 1'
#
loop_
_entity.id
_entity.type
_entity.pdbx_description
1 polymer ?
#
loop_
_entity_poly.entity_id
_entity_poly.type
_entity_poly.pdbx_seq_one_letter_code
_entity_poly.pdbx_strand_id
1 'polypeptide(L)'
;MEQPHDLTVEAPRTWERPVVCVPVLVALSLVGGRFPSFSTEANLYVFGAGGALIWLGLSNRAPRRPAPQRLSSGAVWWTLPVLVFGVFEGATFFAAAGDDFPTFSRLADPLLEDRLVRSAAWLVWLSAFWGLVRR
;
A
#
# COMPACT_ATOMS: atom_id res chain seq x y z
N MET A 1 -4.33 45.06 26.90
CA MET A 1 -3.23 44.62 26.03
C MET A 1 -3.45 43.13 25.80
N GLU A 2 -4.12 42.79 24.70
CA GLU A 2 -4.37 41.38 24.35
C GLU A 2 -3.10 40.82 23.71
N GLN A 3 -2.64 39.71 24.29
CA GLN A 3 -1.43 39.00 23.91
C GLN A 3 -1.63 38.40 22.51
N PRO A 4 -0.76 38.66 21.52
CA PRO A 4 -0.88 38.05 20.22
C PRO A 4 -0.78 36.54 20.41
N HIS A 5 -1.81 35.81 19.97
CA HIS A 5 -1.75 34.36 19.85
C HIS A 5 -0.49 34.00 19.08
N ASP A 6 0.45 33.36 19.77
CA ASP A 6 1.58 32.68 19.15
C ASP A 6 1.02 31.83 18.01
N LEU A 7 1.34 32.25 16.79
CA LEU A 7 1.23 31.42 15.61
C LEU A 7 2.22 30.26 15.82
N THR A 8 1.79 29.24 16.55
CA THR A 8 2.48 27.95 16.55
C THR A 8 2.34 27.41 15.14
N VAL A 9 3.28 27.79 14.27
CA VAL A 9 3.51 27.11 13.00
C VAL A 9 3.80 25.67 13.38
N GLU A 10 2.79 24.81 13.26
CA GLU A 10 2.93 23.39 13.54
C GLU A 10 4.05 22.89 12.63
N ALA A 11 5.23 22.62 13.21
CA ALA A 11 6.40 22.28 12.43
C ALA A 11 6.06 21.09 11.52
N PRO A 12 6.40 21.13 10.22
CA PRO A 12 6.04 20.05 9.30
C PRO A 12 6.55 18.74 9.88
N ARG A 13 5.60 17.87 10.26
CA ARG A 13 5.89 16.61 10.96
C ARG A 13 6.74 15.75 10.04
N THR A 14 7.58 14.90 10.63
CA THR A 14 8.58 14.08 9.90
C THR A 14 7.99 13.26 8.75
N TRP A 15 6.70 12.89 8.82
CA TRP A 15 5.96 12.15 7.78
C TRP A 15 5.66 12.95 6.50
N GLU A 16 5.64 14.28 6.58
CA GLU A 16 5.43 15.16 5.42
C GLU A 16 6.74 15.48 4.72
N ARG A 17 7.89 15.22 5.36
CA ARG A 17 9.22 15.53 4.83
C ARG A 17 9.65 14.44 3.85
N PRO A 18 9.72 14.73 2.53
CA PRO A 18 10.15 13.75 1.54
C PRO A 18 11.55 13.21 1.84
N VAL A 19 12.42 14.07 2.37
CA VAL A 19 13.81 13.73 2.74
C VAL A 19 13.88 12.62 3.80
N VAL A 20 12.86 12.46 4.64
CA VAL A 20 12.82 11.39 5.66
C VAL A 20 12.04 10.18 5.16
N CYS A 21 10.85 10.41 4.57
CA CYS A 21 9.99 9.32 4.13
C CYS A 21 10.57 8.55 2.94
N VAL A 22 11.10 9.22 1.92
CA VAL A 22 11.58 8.54 0.71
C VAL A 22 12.67 7.51 1.01
N PRO A 23 13.74 7.84 1.79
CA PRO A 23 14.74 6.84 2.17
C PRO A 23 14.16 5.64 2.94
N VAL A 24 13.20 5.88 3.83
CA VAL A 24 12.53 4.80 4.59
C VAL A 24 11.74 3.90 3.66
N LEU A 25 10.95 4.46 2.74
CA LEU A 25 10.18 3.67 1.76
C LEU A 25 11.11 2.89 0.82
N VAL A 26 12.23 3.47 0.41
CA VAL A 26 13.26 2.79 -0.39
C VAL A 26 13.86 1.63 0.40
N ALA A 27 14.24 1.83 1.66
CA ALA A 27 14.80 0.75 2.49
C ALA A 27 13.79 -0.40 2.66
N LEU A 28 12.53 -0.09 2.98
CA LEU A 28 11.46 -1.09 3.11
C LEU A 28 11.20 -1.83 1.79
N SER A 29 11.31 -1.13 0.66
CA SER A 29 11.16 -1.72 -0.68
C SER A 29 12.31 -2.66 -1.05
N LEU A 30 13.54 -2.29 -0.70
CA LEU A 30 14.72 -3.13 -0.92
C LEU A 30 14.68 -4.39 -0.06
N VAL A 31 14.18 -4.29 1.18
CA VAL A 31 13.94 -5.44 2.06
C VAL A 31 12.82 -6.31 1.51
N GLY A 32 11.67 -5.72 1.14
CA GLY A 32 10.54 -6.45 0.58
C GLY A 32 10.88 -7.22 -0.70
N GLY A 33 11.73 -6.65 -1.56
CA GLY A 33 12.19 -7.32 -2.78
C GLY A 33 13.16 -8.49 -2.56
N ARG A 34 13.66 -8.72 -1.34
CA ARG A 34 14.52 -9.88 -1.04
C ARG A 34 13.74 -11.19 -1.03
N PHE A 35 12.48 -11.16 -0.62
CA PHE A 35 11.68 -12.36 -0.40
C PHE A 35 11.15 -12.91 -1.73
N PRO A 36 11.26 -14.22 -2.00
CA PRO A 36 10.69 -14.83 -3.19
C PRO A 36 9.20 -14.52 -3.34
N SER A 37 8.74 -14.38 -4.58
CA SER A 37 7.34 -14.15 -4.93
C SER A 37 6.43 -15.17 -4.25
N PHE A 38 5.35 -14.69 -3.63
CA PHE A 38 4.33 -15.49 -2.96
C PHE A 38 4.85 -16.48 -1.87
N SER A 39 6.08 -16.29 -1.38
CA SER A 39 6.61 -17.07 -0.25
C SER A 39 5.95 -16.71 1.07
N THR A 40 6.06 -17.60 2.06
CA THR A 40 5.60 -17.33 3.44
C THR A 40 6.24 -16.08 4.01
N GLU A 41 7.53 -15.87 3.77
CA GLU A 41 8.28 -14.70 4.24
C GLU A 41 7.75 -13.40 3.61
N ALA A 42 7.50 -13.42 2.29
CA ALA A 42 6.90 -12.29 1.59
C ALA A 42 5.52 -11.96 2.16
N ASN A 43 4.68 -12.98 2.38
CA ASN A 43 3.35 -12.79 2.95
C ASN A 43 3.41 -12.20 4.37
N LEU A 44 4.29 -12.71 5.24
CA LEU A 44 4.50 -12.17 6.58
C LEU A 44 4.96 -10.71 6.54
N TYR A 45 5.87 -10.38 5.62
CA TYR A 45 6.34 -9.02 5.45
C TYR A 45 5.24 -8.08 4.92
N VAL A 46 4.41 -8.53 3.98
CA VAL A 46 3.21 -7.80 3.51
C VAL A 46 2.23 -7.57 4.66
N PHE A 47 1.88 -8.60 5.42
CA PHE A 47 0.94 -8.47 6.53
C PHE A 47 1.49 -7.59 7.64
N GLY A 48 2.78 -7.72 7.98
CA GLY A 48 3.42 -6.89 8.99
C GLY A 48 3.50 -5.42 8.58
N ALA A 49 3.98 -5.14 7.36
CA ALA A 49 4.05 -3.78 6.83
C ALA A 49 2.64 -3.18 6.67
N GLY A 50 1.74 -3.88 5.99
CA GLY A 50 0.36 -3.44 5.78
C GLY A 50 -0.39 -3.21 7.09
N GLY A 51 -0.26 -4.13 8.06
CA GLY A 51 -0.83 -3.99 9.39
C GLY A 51 -0.28 -2.77 10.14
N ALA A 52 1.03 -2.53 10.07
CA ALA A 52 1.65 -1.35 10.65
C ALA A 52 1.14 -0.04 10.00
N LEU A 53 0.97 -0.02 8.67
CA LEU A 53 0.43 1.14 7.95
C LEU A 53 -1.04 1.39 8.29
N ILE A 54 -1.86 0.34 8.38
CA ILE A 54 -3.26 0.42 8.82
C ILE A 54 -3.33 0.94 10.25
N TRP A 55 -2.53 0.37 11.16
CA TRP A 55 -2.44 0.82 12.55
C TRP A 55 -2.05 2.30 12.65
N LEU A 56 -1.06 2.74 11.87
CA LEU A 56 -0.65 4.14 11.78
C LEU A 56 -1.80 5.05 11.33
N GLY A 57 -2.57 4.66 10.32
CA GLY A 57 -3.73 5.40 9.84
C GLY A 57 -4.92 5.42 10.82
N LEU A 58 -5.14 4.32 11.54
CA LEU A 58 -6.24 4.19 12.52
C LEU A 58 -5.93 4.90 13.84
N SER A 59 -4.68 4.88 14.29
CA SER A 59 -4.24 5.43 15.59
C SER A 59 -4.16 6.96 15.64
N ASN A 60 -4.57 7.68 14.60
CA ASN A 60 -4.49 9.15 14.50
C ASN A 60 -3.06 9.72 14.72
N ARG A 61 -2.03 8.87 14.63
CA ARG A 61 -0.64 9.31 14.75
C ARG A 61 -0.18 10.06 13.50
N ALA A 62 -0.84 9.85 12.37
CA ALA A 62 -0.76 10.70 11.18
C ALA A 62 -1.90 11.75 11.20
N PRO A 63 -1.65 13.02 10.80
CA PRO A 63 -2.69 14.03 10.69
C PRO A 63 -3.80 13.55 9.76
N ARG A 64 -5.04 13.47 10.26
CA ARG A 64 -6.19 13.18 9.40
C ARG A 64 -6.62 14.47 8.72
N ARG A 65 -6.42 14.57 7.41
CA ARG A 65 -7.18 15.53 6.61
C ARG A 65 -8.64 15.09 6.54
N PRO A 66 -9.60 16.03 6.47
CA PRO A 66 -11.01 15.70 6.41
C PRO A 66 -11.27 14.78 5.23
N ALA A 67 -11.77 13.57 5.51
CA ALA A 67 -12.16 12.64 4.48
C ALA A 67 -13.28 13.27 3.62
N PRO A 68 -13.31 13.01 2.31
CA PRO A 68 -14.42 13.46 1.48
C PRO A 68 -15.73 12.93 2.05
N GLN A 69 -16.70 13.83 2.26
CA GLN A 69 -18.00 13.51 2.87
C GLN A 69 -18.81 12.50 2.05
N ARG A 70 -18.50 12.37 0.76
CA ARG A 70 -19.09 11.39 -0.16
C ARG A 70 -18.01 10.82 -1.06
N LEU A 71 -18.01 9.50 -1.22
CA LEU A 71 -17.30 8.83 -2.30
C LEU A 71 -17.95 9.25 -3.63
N SER A 72 -17.14 9.62 -4.62
CA SER A 72 -17.69 9.92 -5.94
C SER A 72 -18.32 8.67 -6.53
N SER A 73 -19.30 8.83 -7.43
CA SER A 73 -19.89 7.69 -8.16
C SER A 73 -18.83 6.89 -8.93
N GLY A 74 -17.68 7.51 -9.24
CA GLY A 74 -16.51 6.84 -9.81
C GLY A 74 -15.89 5.76 -8.91
N ALA A 75 -16.07 5.83 -7.59
CA ALA A 75 -15.57 4.80 -6.68
C ALA A 75 -16.24 3.44 -6.89
N VAL A 76 -17.51 3.43 -7.32
CA VAL A 76 -18.24 2.19 -7.67
C VAL A 76 -17.62 1.51 -8.88
N TRP A 77 -17.03 2.25 -9.82
CA TRP A 77 -16.33 1.63 -10.93
C TRP A 77 -15.06 0.90 -10.52
N TRP A 78 -14.52 1.16 -9.32
CA TRP A 78 -13.42 0.39 -8.74
C TRP A 78 -13.87 -0.86 -8.00
N THR A 79 -15.13 -0.94 -7.55
CA THR A 79 -15.62 -2.15 -6.87
C THR A 79 -15.81 -3.29 -7.87
N LEU A 80 -16.22 -2.99 -9.10
CA LEU A 80 -16.40 -3.99 -10.15
C LEU A 80 -15.12 -4.80 -10.45
N PRO A 81 -13.96 -4.19 -10.80
CA PRO A 81 -12.75 -4.95 -11.07
C PRO A 81 -12.27 -5.71 -9.83
N VAL A 82 -12.34 -5.11 -8.64
CA VAL A 82 -11.96 -5.79 -7.39
C VAL A 82 -12.80 -7.06 -7.18
N LEU A 83 -14.11 -6.96 -7.38
CA LEU A 83 -15.02 -8.09 -7.20
C LEU A 83 -14.84 -9.16 -8.28
N VAL A 84 -14.74 -8.76 -9.55
CA VAL A 84 -14.53 -9.68 -10.67
C VAL A 84 -13.21 -10.43 -10.51
N PHE A 85 -12.10 -9.72 -10.29
CA PHE A 85 -10.80 -10.35 -10.13
C PHE A 85 -10.71 -11.18 -8.84
N GLY A 86 -11.30 -10.70 -7.74
CA GLY A 86 -11.34 -11.46 -6.48
C GLY A 86 -12.14 -12.76 -6.58
N VAL A 87 -13.31 -12.72 -7.23
CA VAL A 87 -14.14 -13.92 -7.45
C VAL A 87 -13.44 -14.89 -8.40
N PHE A 88 -12.83 -14.40 -9.47
CA PHE A 88 -12.11 -15.25 -10.43
C PHE A 88 -10.90 -15.91 -9.77
N GLU A 89 -10.08 -15.15 -9.04
CA GLU A 89 -8.92 -15.68 -8.29
C GLU A 89 -9.36 -16.74 -7.28
N GLY A 90 -10.40 -16.46 -6.49
CA GLY A 90 -10.92 -17.40 -5.50
C GLY A 90 -11.48 -18.67 -6.14
N ALA A 91 -12.31 -18.53 -7.18
CA ALA A 91 -12.92 -19.67 -7.85
C ALA A 91 -11.88 -20.59 -8.50
N THR A 92 -10.90 -20.02 -9.21
CA THR A 92 -9.84 -20.79 -9.87
C THR A 92 -8.91 -21.46 -8.87
N PHE A 93 -8.60 -20.78 -7.76
CA PHE A 93 -7.82 -21.35 -6.66
C PHE A 93 -8.53 -22.55 -6.00
N PHE A 94 -9.81 -22.41 -5.62
CA PHE A 94 -10.56 -23.49 -4.97
C PHE A 94 -10.90 -24.65 -5.92
N ALA A 95 -11.13 -24.37 -7.19
CA ALA A 95 -11.39 -25.40 -8.20
C ALA A 95 -10.13 -26.14 -8.64
N ALA A 96 -8.94 -25.74 -8.18
CA ALA A 96 -7.66 -26.25 -8.65
C ALA A 96 -7.58 -26.30 -10.18
N ALA A 97 -8.06 -25.25 -10.83
CA ALA A 97 -8.34 -25.20 -12.28
C ALA A 97 -7.10 -25.37 -13.19
N GLY A 98 -5.91 -25.54 -12.61
CA GLY A 98 -4.68 -25.82 -13.34
C GLY A 98 -4.21 -24.62 -14.16
N ASP A 99 -3.49 -24.90 -15.24
CA ASP A 99 -2.91 -23.88 -16.11
C ASP A 99 -3.87 -23.41 -17.21
N ASP A 100 -5.03 -24.06 -17.35
CA ASP A 100 -6.08 -23.65 -18.27
C ASP A 100 -6.76 -22.35 -17.81
N PHE A 101 -6.78 -22.10 -16.49
CA PHE A 101 -7.28 -20.88 -15.87
C PHE A 101 -6.33 -20.40 -14.77
N PRO A 102 -5.17 -19.83 -15.14
CA PRO A 102 -4.16 -19.43 -14.18
C PRO A 102 -4.69 -18.28 -13.31
N THR A 103 -4.39 -18.37 -12.02
CA THR A 103 -4.63 -17.28 -11.08
C THR A 103 -3.79 -16.05 -11.45
N PHE A 104 -4.25 -14.87 -11.06
CA PHE A 104 -3.48 -13.62 -11.14
C PHE A 104 -2.14 -13.74 -10.44
N SER A 105 -2.09 -14.45 -9.31
CA SER A 105 -0.84 -14.78 -8.63
C SER A 105 0.13 -15.55 -9.55
N ARG A 106 -0.33 -16.55 -10.29
CA ARG A 106 0.50 -17.26 -11.29
C ARG A 106 0.90 -16.38 -12.47
N LEU A 107 0.01 -15.52 -12.95
CA LEU A 107 0.32 -14.59 -14.04
C LEU A 107 1.35 -13.53 -13.62
N ALA A 108 1.33 -13.12 -12.35
CA ALA A 108 2.26 -12.15 -11.80
C ALA A 108 3.62 -12.77 -11.45
N ASP A 109 3.69 -14.09 -11.23
CA ASP A 109 4.90 -14.76 -10.74
C ASP A 109 6.13 -14.53 -11.64
N PRO A 110 6.06 -14.71 -12.98
CA PRO A 110 7.20 -14.48 -13.87
C PRO A 110 7.70 -13.03 -13.85
N LEU A 111 6.77 -12.08 -13.70
CA LEU A 111 7.11 -10.66 -13.59
C LEU A 111 7.84 -10.36 -12.27
N LEU A 112 7.46 -11.06 -11.20
CA LEU A 112 8.03 -10.87 -9.87
C LEU A 112 9.26 -11.75 -9.60
N GLU A 113 9.69 -12.61 -10.52
CA GLU A 113 10.96 -13.35 -10.37
C GLU A 113 12.15 -12.38 -10.16
N ASP A 114 12.19 -11.30 -10.93
CA ASP A 114 13.23 -10.30 -10.84
C ASP A 114 13.12 -9.51 -9.51
N ARG A 115 14.22 -9.51 -8.77
CA ARG A 115 14.35 -8.77 -7.50
C ARG A 115 14.12 -7.27 -7.68
N LEU A 116 14.60 -6.67 -8.75
CA LEU A 116 14.40 -5.25 -9.05
C LEU A 116 12.94 -4.95 -9.29
N VAL A 117 12.22 -5.82 -10.01
CA VAL A 117 10.77 -5.67 -10.25
C VAL A 117 10.00 -5.78 -8.93
N ARG A 118 10.34 -6.74 -8.06
CA ARG A 118 9.74 -6.82 -6.72
C ARG A 118 10.00 -5.58 -5.88
N SER A 119 11.24 -5.09 -5.84
CA SER A 119 11.56 -3.86 -5.12
C SER A 119 10.80 -2.67 -5.70
N ALA A 120 10.72 -2.53 -7.03
CA ALA A 120 9.96 -1.48 -7.68
C ALA A 120 8.46 -1.56 -7.33
N ALA A 121 7.86 -2.74 -7.36
CA ALA A 121 6.47 -2.97 -6.98
C ALA A 121 6.21 -2.55 -5.52
N TRP A 122 7.11 -2.93 -4.60
CA TRP A 122 7.06 -2.48 -3.21
C TRP A 122 7.14 -0.96 -3.09
N LEU A 123 8.04 -0.32 -3.84
CA LEU A 123 8.21 1.12 -3.80
C LEU A 123 6.97 1.84 -4.33
N VAL A 124 6.37 1.35 -5.41
CA VAL A 124 5.11 1.87 -5.97
C VAL A 124 3.99 1.76 -4.94
N TRP A 125 3.82 0.60 -4.32
CA TRP A 125 2.78 0.37 -3.31
C TRP A 125 2.93 1.29 -2.09
N LEU A 126 4.14 1.36 -1.53
CA LEU A 126 4.45 2.22 -0.38
C LEU A 126 4.32 3.71 -0.73
N SER A 127 4.72 4.11 -1.93
CA SER A 127 4.59 5.50 -2.41
C SER A 127 3.14 5.89 -2.66
N ALA A 128 2.31 4.96 -3.15
CA ALA A 128 0.87 5.16 -3.29
C ALA A 128 0.22 5.40 -1.92
N PHE A 129 0.54 4.57 -0.91
CA PHE A 129 0.09 4.79 0.46
C PHE A 129 0.53 6.15 1.00
N TRP A 130 1.84 6.46 0.92
CA TRP A 130 2.35 7.76 1.38
C TRP A 130 1.70 8.93 0.65
N GLY A 131 1.48 8.79 -0.66
CA GLY A 131 0.76 9.75 -1.49
C GLY A 131 -0.69 9.97 -1.08
N LEU A 132 -1.38 8.93 -0.62
CA LEU A 132 -2.74 9.02 -0.09
C LEU A 132 -2.78 9.68 1.29
N VAL A 133 -1.84 9.34 2.18
CA VAL A 133 -1.83 9.84 3.56
C VAL A 133 -1.34 11.30 3.65
N ARG A 134 -0.51 11.76 2.70
CA ARG A 134 -0.02 13.16 2.67
C ARG A 134 -0.95 14.13 1.93
N ARG A 135 -1.99 13.64 1.23
CA ARG A 135 -2.99 14.44 0.50
C ARG A 135 -4.15 14.82 1.42
#